data_AF-A0A3B9A508-F1
#
_entry.id   AF-A0A3B9A508-F1
#
_cell.length_a   1.000
_cell.length_b   1.000
_cell.length_c   1.000
_cell.angle_alpha   90.00
_cell.angle_beta   90.00
_cell.angle_gamma   90.00
#
_symmetry.space_group_name_H-M   'P 1'
#
loop_
_entity.id
_entity.type
_entity.pdbx_description
1 polymer ?
#
loop_
_entity_poly.entity_id
_entity_poly.type
_entity_poly.pdbx_seq_one_letter_code
_entity_poly.pdbx_strand_id
1 'polypeptide(L)'
;MPDKKFYVVWKGLSTGIFDGWQRCAEAVIGFPGAEFLAVTTLAEARTAFQFPNRQAYQATRRAQTFHAVPPPIAESYCVDAACSGNPGILEYRCVHTTSKKELFYQGPFENGTNNIGEFLAIVHALALLKKKGLT
;
A
#
# COMPACT_ATOMS: atom_id res chain seq x y z
N MET A 1 -23.75 -5.64 -2.76
CA MET A 1 -23.91 -4.55 -3.75
C MET A 1 -22.61 -3.78 -3.79
N PRO A 2 -22.06 -3.41 -4.96
CA PRO A 2 -20.87 -2.57 -4.99
C PRO A 2 -21.17 -1.22 -4.34
N ASP A 3 -20.32 -0.80 -3.41
CA ASP A 3 -20.47 0.49 -2.73
C ASP A 3 -20.51 1.62 -3.75
N LYS A 4 -21.51 2.51 -3.64
CA LYS A 4 -21.67 3.64 -4.55
C LYS A 4 -20.47 4.58 -4.40
N LYS A 5 -19.72 4.76 -5.48
CA LYS A 5 -18.56 5.66 -5.55
C LYS A 5 -18.92 6.96 -6.28
N PHE A 6 -18.22 8.01 -5.91
CA PHE A 6 -18.21 9.29 -6.61
C PHE A 6 -16.85 9.51 -7.24
N TYR A 7 -16.82 10.15 -8.40
CA TYR A 7 -15.62 10.36 -9.19
C TYR A 7 -15.41 11.84 -9.39
N VAL A 8 -14.26 12.35 -8.97
CA VAL A 8 -13.87 13.75 -9.17
C VAL A 8 -12.91 13.78 -10.35
N VAL A 9 -13.20 14.61 -11.35
CA VAL A 9 -12.36 14.79 -12.54
C VAL A 9 -11.89 16.23 -12.60
N TRP A 10 -10.58 16.43 -12.49
CA TRP A 10 -9.91 17.73 -12.61
C TRP A 10 -9.40 17.99 -14.02
N LYS A 11 -9.06 16.93 -14.76
CA LYS A 11 -8.65 17.00 -16.17
C LYS A 11 -9.27 15.85 -16.96
N GLY A 12 -9.86 16.17 -18.09
CA GLY A 12 -10.57 15.22 -18.94
C GLY A 12 -11.31 15.96 -20.06
N LEU A 13 -12.05 15.21 -20.87
CA LEU A 13 -13.03 15.74 -21.82
C LEU A 13 -14.12 16.56 -21.10
N SER A 14 -14.41 16.23 -19.84
CA SER A 14 -15.30 16.99 -18.97
C SER A 14 -14.80 16.94 -17.53
N THR A 15 -14.94 18.04 -16.81
CA THR A 15 -14.53 18.15 -15.40
C THR A 15 -15.76 18.20 -14.49
N GLY A 16 -15.59 17.81 -13.22
CA GLY A 16 -16.68 17.82 -12.25
C GLY A 16 -16.75 16.56 -11.41
N ILE A 17 -17.91 16.37 -10.77
CA ILE A 17 -18.19 15.23 -9.89
C ILE A 17 -19.24 14.34 -10.55
N PHE A 18 -18.92 13.06 -10.71
CA PHE A 18 -19.77 12.05 -11.31
C PHE A 18 -20.17 11.00 -10.28
N ASP A 19 -21.41 10.51 -10.36
CA ASP A 19 -22.00 9.56 -9.42
C ASP A 19 -21.93 8.09 -9.90
N GLY A 20 -21.01 7.81 -10.84
CA GLY A 20 -20.77 6.46 -11.36
C GLY A 20 -19.61 6.41 -12.34
N TRP A 21 -19.02 5.22 -12.50
CA TRP A 21 -17.88 5.01 -13.39
C TRP A 21 -18.21 5.33 -14.83
N GLN A 22 -19.38 4.96 -15.33
CA GLN A 22 -19.77 5.15 -16.74
C GLN A 22 -19.63 6.63 -17.16
N ARG A 23 -20.20 7.55 -16.38
CA ARG A 23 -20.10 9.00 -16.64
C ARG A 23 -18.68 9.54 -16.45
N CYS A 24 -17.95 9.02 -15.46
CA CYS A 24 -16.53 9.37 -15.28
C CYS A 24 -15.70 8.91 -16.49
N ALA A 25 -15.97 7.72 -17.03
CA ALA A 25 -15.26 7.12 -18.14
C ALA A 25 -15.45 7.95 -19.41
N GLU A 26 -16.68 8.38 -19.70
CA GLU A 26 -17.00 9.33 -20.77
C GLU A 26 -16.22 10.65 -20.64
N ALA A 27 -15.92 11.07 -19.40
CA ALA A 27 -15.19 12.29 -19.13
C ALA A 27 -13.66 12.15 -19.23
N VAL A 28 -13.08 10.95 -19.20
CA VAL A 28 -11.61 10.75 -19.10
C VAL A 28 -11.01 9.87 -20.20
N ILE A 29 -11.78 8.94 -20.77
CA ILE A 29 -11.29 8.02 -21.80
C ILE A 29 -10.95 8.83 -23.06
N GLY A 30 -9.75 8.61 -23.60
CA GLY A 30 -9.28 9.31 -24.79
C GLY A 30 -8.68 10.70 -24.52
N PHE A 31 -8.63 11.16 -23.27
CA PHE A 31 -7.96 12.41 -22.90
C PHE A 31 -6.56 12.14 -22.32
N PRO A 32 -5.46 12.53 -23.01
CA PRO A 32 -4.11 12.35 -22.50
C PRO A 32 -3.89 13.12 -21.18
N GLY A 33 -3.42 12.42 -20.15
CA GLY A 33 -3.17 13.03 -18.84
C GLY A 33 -4.45 13.34 -18.04
N ALA A 34 -5.55 12.62 -18.31
CA ALA A 34 -6.77 12.74 -17.52
C ALA A 34 -6.49 12.51 -16.02
N GLU A 35 -7.09 13.35 -15.19
CA GLU A 35 -6.82 13.41 -13.76
C GLU A 35 -8.14 13.25 -13.02
N PHE A 36 -8.31 12.08 -12.39
CA PHE A 36 -9.51 11.73 -11.63
C PHE A 36 -9.21 10.98 -10.33
N LEU A 37 -10.19 10.95 -9.42
CA LEU A 37 -10.16 10.25 -8.13
C LEU A 37 -11.53 9.65 -7.82
N ALA A 38 -11.55 8.39 -7.37
CA ALA A 38 -12.75 7.77 -6.80
C ALA A 38 -12.79 7.93 -5.27
N VAL A 39 -13.93 8.34 -4.74
CA VAL A 39 -14.19 8.50 -3.29
C VAL A 39 -15.53 7.87 -2.93
N THR A 40 -15.76 7.62 -1.64
CA THR A 40 -16.94 6.87 -1.16
C THR A 40 -18.12 7.75 -0.78
N THR A 41 -17.91 9.06 -0.59
CA THR A 41 -18.98 9.99 -0.19
C THR A 41 -19.06 11.21 -1.09
N LEU A 42 -20.27 11.73 -1.29
CA LEU A 42 -20.49 12.97 -2.04
C LEU A 42 -19.85 14.18 -1.33
N ALA A 43 -19.86 14.18 0.00
CA ALA A 43 -19.22 15.22 0.80
C ALA A 43 -17.72 15.28 0.51
N GLU A 44 -17.03 14.13 0.54
CA GLU A 44 -15.63 14.03 0.19
C GLU A 44 -15.35 14.45 -1.26
N ALA A 45 -16.21 14.06 -2.20
CA ALA A 45 -16.07 14.45 -3.60
C ALA A 45 -16.14 15.97 -3.78
N ARG A 46 -17.08 16.62 -3.08
CA ARG A 46 -17.20 18.10 -3.06
C ARG A 46 -15.97 18.75 -2.46
N THR A 47 -15.47 18.24 -1.35
CA THR A 47 -14.23 18.73 -0.73
C THR A 47 -13.04 18.55 -1.67
N ALA A 48 -12.88 17.39 -2.29
CA ALA A 48 -11.79 17.11 -3.21
C ALA A 48 -11.81 18.03 -4.44
N PHE A 49 -12.99 18.32 -4.99
CA PHE A 49 -13.13 19.19 -6.16
C PHE A 49 -12.81 20.67 -5.87
N GLN A 50 -12.76 21.10 -4.60
CA GLN A 50 -12.30 22.45 -4.24
C GLN A 50 -10.79 22.64 -4.43
N PHE A 51 -10.03 21.55 -4.54
CA PHE A 51 -8.60 21.60 -4.80
C PHE A 51 -8.33 21.76 -6.30
N PRO A 52 -7.25 22.46 -6.69
CA PRO A 52 -6.95 22.74 -8.09
C PRO A 52 -6.62 21.48 -8.90
N ASN A 53 -6.16 20.41 -8.22
CA ASN A 53 -5.80 19.14 -8.83
C ASN A 53 -5.77 18.02 -7.77
N ARG A 54 -5.65 16.78 -8.22
CA ARG A 54 -5.57 15.57 -7.39
C ARG A 54 -4.35 15.62 -6.46
N GLN A 55 -3.23 16.14 -6.92
CA GLN A 55 -2.00 16.21 -6.12
C GLN A 55 -2.18 17.10 -4.89
N ALA A 56 -2.78 18.28 -5.04
CA ALA A 56 -3.07 19.21 -3.96
C ALA A 56 -4.04 18.59 -2.94
N TYR A 57 -5.11 17.94 -3.41
CA TYR A 57 -6.02 17.20 -2.53
C TYR A 57 -5.31 16.08 -1.76
N GLN A 58 -4.50 15.26 -2.45
CA GLN A 58 -3.78 14.14 -1.84
C GLN A 58 -2.74 14.61 -0.83
N ALA A 59 -2.06 15.74 -1.07
CA ALA A 59 -1.11 16.32 -0.12
C ALA A 59 -1.81 16.70 1.19
N THR A 60 -2.98 17.36 1.11
CA THR A 60 -3.78 17.72 2.29
C THR A 60 -4.37 16.50 2.99
N ARG A 61 -4.88 15.52 2.24
CA ARG A 61 -5.33 14.22 2.79
C ARG A 61 -4.19 13.54 3.55
N ARG A 62 -3.00 13.49 2.96
CA ARG A 62 -1.81 12.87 3.56
C ARG A 62 -1.44 13.60 4.84
N ALA A 63 -1.42 14.93 4.84
CA ALA A 63 -1.22 15.78 6.02
C ALA A 63 -2.24 15.46 7.14
N GLN A 64 -3.52 15.28 6.80
CA GLN A 64 -4.58 14.93 7.75
C GLN A 64 -4.49 13.49 8.27
N THR A 65 -4.02 12.54 7.44
CA THR A 65 -3.84 11.13 7.83
C THR A 65 -2.56 10.86 8.60
N PHE A 66 -1.65 11.82 8.72
CA PHE A 66 -0.60 11.76 9.75
C PHE A 66 -1.23 12.02 11.12
N HIS A 67 -2.08 11.09 11.57
CA HIS A 67 -2.04 10.77 12.98
C HIS A 67 -0.60 10.35 13.29
N ALA A 68 -0.05 10.81 14.41
CA ALA A 68 1.25 10.35 14.87
C ALA A 68 1.17 8.83 14.99
N VAL A 69 1.65 8.11 13.96
CA VAL A 69 1.77 6.66 14.02
C VAL A 69 2.70 6.42 15.21
N PRO A 70 2.23 5.72 16.26
CA PRO A 70 3.10 5.47 17.40
C PRO A 70 4.35 4.76 16.90
N PRO A 71 5.52 5.01 17.52
CA PRO A 71 6.73 4.31 17.14
C PRO A 71 6.48 2.79 17.20
N PRO A 72 7.12 2.00 16.32
CA PRO A 72 7.00 0.55 16.35
C PRO A 72 7.41 0.02 17.74
N ILE A 73 6.79 -1.07 18.17
CA ILE A 73 7.12 -1.74 19.44
C ILE A 73 8.62 -2.08 19.42
N ALA A 74 9.37 -1.58 20.40
CA ALA A 74 10.83 -1.70 20.41
C ALA A 74 11.29 -3.16 20.45
N GLU A 75 10.66 -3.96 21.31
CA GLU A 75 10.83 -5.41 21.42
C GLU A 75 9.94 -6.12 20.40
N SER A 76 10.34 -6.02 19.14
CA SER A 76 9.67 -6.71 18.03
C SER A 76 10.71 -7.25 17.05
N TYR A 77 10.22 -8.03 16.09
CA TYR A 77 11.05 -8.68 15.08
C TYR A 77 10.55 -8.29 13.70
N CYS A 78 11.44 -7.81 12.85
CA CYS A 78 11.15 -7.53 11.45
C CYS A 78 11.65 -8.69 10.60
N VAL A 79 10.80 -9.14 9.69
CA VAL A 79 11.14 -10.13 8.67
C VAL A 79 11.00 -9.51 7.29
N ASP A 80 11.84 -9.93 6.36
CA ASP A 80 11.79 -9.45 4.99
C ASP A 80 12.36 -10.51 4.04
N ALA A 81 11.92 -10.47 2.78
CA ALA A 81 12.38 -11.32 1.72
C ALA A 81 12.80 -10.50 0.51
N ALA A 82 13.84 -10.97 -0.18
CA ALA A 82 14.28 -10.39 -1.44
C ALA A 82 14.30 -11.47 -2.51
N CYS A 83 13.84 -11.12 -3.71
CA CYS A 83 13.82 -12.04 -4.84
C CYS A 83 14.41 -11.37 -6.08
N SER A 84 15.53 -11.90 -6.59
CA SER A 84 16.17 -11.44 -7.82
C SER A 84 15.53 -12.11 -9.03
N GLY A 85 14.56 -11.42 -9.63
CA GLY A 85 13.57 -12.00 -10.55
C GLY A 85 12.38 -12.57 -9.77
N ASN A 86 11.16 -12.46 -10.29
CA ASN A 86 9.95 -12.96 -9.62
C ASN A 86 9.07 -13.74 -10.61
N PRO A 87 9.29 -15.06 -10.80
CA PRO A 87 10.15 -15.95 -10.00
C PRO A 87 11.65 -15.76 -10.21
N GLY A 88 12.47 -16.14 -9.22
CA GLY A 88 13.93 -15.98 -9.27
C GLY A 88 14.67 -16.45 -8.02
N ILE A 89 15.87 -15.92 -7.79
CA ILE A 89 16.68 -16.28 -6.61
C ILE A 89 16.09 -15.62 -5.38
N LEU A 90 15.71 -16.41 -4.37
CA LEU A 90 15.01 -15.95 -3.18
C LEU A 90 15.89 -16.06 -1.93
N GLU A 91 15.86 -15.01 -1.11
CA GLU A 91 16.41 -15.01 0.25
C GLU A 91 15.43 -14.37 1.21
N TYR A 92 15.55 -14.68 2.50
CA TYR A 92 14.78 -14.01 3.55
C TYR A 92 15.50 -14.02 4.89
N ARG A 93 15.18 -13.07 5.76
CA ARG A 93 15.83 -12.90 7.06
C ARG A 93 14.90 -12.34 8.13
N CYS A 94 15.35 -12.45 9.37
CA CYS A 94 14.71 -11.85 10.53
C CYS A 94 15.73 -11.06 11.35
N VAL A 95 15.37 -9.86 11.77
CA VAL A 95 16.19 -9.02 12.67
C VAL A 95 15.38 -8.55 13.87
N HIS A 96 16.05 -8.31 14.99
CA HIS A 96 15.45 -7.58 16.09
C HIS A 96 15.28 -6.11 15.69
N THR A 97 14.06 -5.55 15.84
CA THR A 97 13.67 -4.24 15.29
C THR A 97 14.60 -3.11 15.73
N THR A 98 14.98 -3.09 17.01
CA THR A 98 15.76 -1.98 17.58
C THR A 98 17.26 -2.20 17.41
N SER A 99 17.78 -3.35 17.84
CA SER A 99 19.22 -3.62 17.84
C SER A 99 19.80 -4.02 16.47
N LYS A 100 18.93 -4.31 15.49
CA LYS A 100 19.31 -4.81 14.14
C LYS A 100 20.06 -6.14 14.15
N LYS A 101 20.12 -6.82 15.30
CA LYS A 101 20.73 -8.14 15.42
C LYS A 101 19.95 -9.12 14.55
N GLU A 102 20.65 -9.80 13.64
CA GLU A 102 20.07 -10.87 12.83
C GLU A 102 19.80 -12.11 13.69
N LEU A 103 18.60 -12.65 13.56
CA LEU A 103 18.18 -13.91 14.20
C LEU A 103 18.39 -15.10 13.28
N PHE A 104 18.12 -14.92 12.00
CA PHE A 104 18.40 -15.89 10.95
C PHE A 104 18.43 -15.21 9.58
N TYR A 105 19.11 -15.87 8.66
CA TYR A 105 19.12 -15.63 7.22
C TYR A 105 18.94 -16.98 6.52
N GLN A 106 18.19 -17.01 5.42
CA GLN A 106 17.87 -18.21 4.66
C GLN A 106 17.93 -17.90 3.16
N GLY A 107 18.53 -18.81 2.40
CA GLY A 107 18.79 -18.68 0.97
C GLY A 107 20.29 -18.65 0.65
N PRO A 108 20.67 -18.40 -0.61
CA PRO A 108 19.76 -18.24 -1.75
C PRO A 108 19.05 -19.56 -2.09
N PHE A 109 17.75 -19.49 -2.37
CA PHE A 109 16.95 -20.58 -2.94
C PHE A 109 16.68 -20.29 -4.41
N GLU A 110 16.80 -21.30 -5.25
CA GLU A 110 16.43 -21.19 -6.67
C GLU A 110 14.92 -21.22 -6.86
N ASN A 111 14.41 -20.51 -7.87
CA ASN A 111 13.01 -20.51 -8.31
C ASN A 111 11.97 -20.14 -7.22
N GLY A 112 12.30 -19.21 -6.33
CA GLY A 112 11.35 -18.64 -5.39
C GLY A 112 10.54 -17.47 -5.96
N THR A 113 9.56 -16.99 -5.19
CA THR A 113 8.82 -15.74 -5.48
C THR A 113 8.83 -14.85 -4.25
N ASN A 114 8.59 -13.55 -4.42
CA ASN A 114 8.57 -12.60 -3.31
C ASN A 114 7.59 -13.01 -2.21
N ASN A 115 6.35 -13.35 -2.60
CA ASN A 115 5.30 -13.73 -1.66
C ASN A 115 5.63 -15.03 -0.90
N ILE A 116 6.30 -15.99 -1.55
CA ILE A 116 6.78 -17.21 -0.87
C ILE A 116 7.82 -16.86 0.18
N GLY A 117 8.77 -15.97 -0.13
CA GLY A 117 9.77 -15.51 0.83
C GLY A 117 9.15 -14.81 2.04
N GLU A 118 8.24 -13.87 1.81
CA GLU A 118 7.55 -13.16 2.88
C GLU A 118 6.80 -14.13 3.81
N PHE A 119 6.08 -15.10 3.22
CA PHE A 119 5.39 -16.14 3.98
C PHE A 119 6.35 -16.98 4.82
N LEU A 120 7.43 -17.49 4.21
CA LEU A 120 8.42 -18.32 4.90
C LEU A 120 9.14 -17.56 6.01
N ALA A 121 9.45 -16.28 5.81
CA ALA A 121 10.10 -15.45 6.81
C ALA A 121 9.23 -15.28 8.06
N ILE A 122 7.92 -15.02 7.88
CA ILE A 122 6.96 -14.89 8.97
C ILE A 122 6.83 -16.22 9.73
N VAL A 123 6.60 -17.33 9.02
CA VAL A 123 6.43 -18.66 9.63
C VAL A 123 7.68 -19.09 10.40
N HIS A 124 8.87 -18.85 9.83
CA HIS A 124 10.14 -19.19 10.49
C HIS A 124 10.36 -18.35 11.76
N ALA A 125 10.05 -17.05 11.73
CA ALA A 125 10.12 -16.20 12.93
C ALA A 125 9.17 -16.69 14.03
N LEU A 126 7.90 -16.96 13.70
CA LEU A 126 6.93 -17.50 14.66
C LEU A 126 7.40 -18.83 15.27
N ALA A 127 7.90 -19.75 14.45
CA ALA A 127 8.41 -21.03 14.92
C ALA A 127 9.62 -20.87 15.86
N LEU A 128 10.54 -19.94 15.54
CA LEU A 128 11.70 -19.64 16.37
C LEU A 128 11.31 -19.01 17.71
N LEU A 129 10.38 -18.06 17.70
CA LEU A 129 9.88 -17.39 18.92
C LEU A 129 9.17 -18.38 19.84
N LYS A 130 8.35 -19.27 19.28
CA LYS A 130 7.71 -20.37 20.02
C LYS A 130 8.73 -21.31 20.64
N LYS A 131 9.77 -21.70 19.88
CA LYS A 131 10.86 -22.56 20.40
C LYS A 131 11.63 -21.90 21.54
N LYS A 132 11.72 -20.57 21.56
CA LYS A 132 12.39 -19.78 22.62
C LYS A 132 11.47 -19.44 23.80
N GLY A 133 10.18 -19.78 23.75
CA GLY A 133 9.21 -19.43 24.79
C GLY A 133 8.84 -17.93 24.83
N LEU A 134 8.94 -17.24 23.69
CA LEU A 134 8.60 -15.81 23.56
C LEU A 134 7.16 -15.58 23.05
N THR A 135 6.44 -16.66 22.75
CA THR A 135 5.03 -16.69 22.28
C THR A 135 4.34 -17.94 22.80
#